data_AF-A0A8J9X0R2-F1
#
_entry.id   AF-A0A8J9X0R2-F1
#
_cell.length_a   1.000
_cell.length_b   1.000
_cell.length_c   1.000
_cell.angle_alpha   90.00
_cell.angle_beta   90.00
_cell.angle_gamma   90.00
#
_symmetry.space_group_name_H-M   'P 1'
#
loop_
_entity.id
_entity.type
_entity.pdbx_description
1 polymer ?
#
loop_
_entity_poly.entity_id
_entity_poly.type
_entity_poly.pdbx_seq_one_letter_code
_entity_poly.pdbx_strand_id
1 'polypeptide(L)'
;NAYDWKSTKQYLGPREWSLSAKWTFRELNELPHHFERRLSSSYKAAEGYLFLFGQNEVVVALGRILVFIGGSLGALLFAFAAMNDAILLHVKIADWNLLWYAGVVGVVYSAGKAMLPTAEAQPRSSRNLFAEIDDALANVATYTHHYPDTWRGRGWDQSTYKAFSTMFKYKAQLFMMEVASVFLAPYILCVSLARCADPICEFVLATKADVPGAGEVCGYATFDFDRYSDEMWEGRTLGTKEAMCGTLTESILRTGNVEEATRQFPKPKMRHGKMEKSFFSFK
;
A
#
# COMPACT_ATOMS: atom_id res chain seq x y z
N ASN A 1 11.76 5.69 15.29
CA ASN A 1 11.29 6.98 14.71
C ASN A 1 12.28 8.13 14.96
N ALA A 2 12.38 8.71 16.17
CA ALA A 2 13.31 9.84 16.40
C ALA A 2 14.80 9.46 16.32
N TYR A 3 15.16 8.26 16.75
CA TYR A 3 16.53 7.74 16.68
C TYR A 3 16.95 7.44 15.22
N ASP A 4 16.08 6.80 14.45
CA ASP A 4 16.32 6.47 13.03
C ASP A 4 16.32 7.69 12.10
N TRP A 5 15.54 8.74 12.44
CA TRP A 5 15.57 10.03 11.76
C TRP A 5 16.98 10.65 11.78
N LYS A 6 17.70 10.45 12.88
CA LYS A 6 19.04 11.00 13.09
C LYS A 6 20.11 10.20 12.34
N SER A 7 19.90 8.90 12.12
CA SER A 7 20.87 8.02 11.45
C SER A 7 20.74 8.04 9.91
N THR A 8 19.51 8.14 9.39
CA THR A 8 19.25 8.06 7.94
C THR A 8 18.45 9.28 7.50
N LYS A 9 19.11 10.25 6.84
CA LYS A 9 18.52 11.52 6.35
C LYS A 9 17.32 11.33 5.38
N GLN A 10 17.01 10.10 4.98
CA GLN A 10 15.90 9.75 4.10
C GLN A 10 14.73 9.06 4.82
N TYR A 11 14.64 9.06 6.15
CA TYR A 11 13.68 8.22 6.90
C TYR A 11 12.21 8.33 6.49
N LEU A 12 11.71 9.53 6.13
CA LEU A 12 10.31 9.73 5.71
C LEU A 12 10.09 9.68 4.19
N GLY A 13 11.17 9.56 3.42
CA GLY A 13 11.16 9.51 1.97
C GLY A 13 10.73 8.18 1.33
N PRO A 14 11.10 6.99 1.86
CA PRO A 14 10.77 5.74 1.22
C PRO A 14 9.28 5.42 1.38
N ARG A 15 8.79 4.61 0.44
CA ARG A 15 7.44 4.05 0.49
C ARG A 15 7.47 2.72 1.21
N GLU A 16 6.39 2.43 1.92
CA GLU A 16 6.17 1.18 2.62
C GLU A 16 4.76 0.63 2.35
N TRP A 17 4.63 -0.69 2.46
CA TRP A 17 3.32 -1.33 2.40
C TRP A 17 2.51 -0.99 3.65
N SER A 18 1.30 -0.49 3.42
CA SER A 18 0.31 -0.25 4.48
C SER A 18 -0.04 -1.53 5.24
N LEU A 19 -0.46 -1.40 6.50
CA LEU A 19 -0.83 -2.54 7.33
C LEU A 19 -1.96 -3.38 6.70
N SER A 20 -2.95 -2.73 6.09
CA SER A 20 -4.03 -3.40 5.36
C SER A 20 -3.52 -4.20 4.16
N ALA A 21 -2.54 -3.67 3.43
CA ALA A 21 -1.91 -4.40 2.32
C ALA A 21 -1.14 -5.63 2.84
N LYS A 22 -0.39 -5.48 3.95
CA LYS A 22 0.32 -6.61 4.57
C LYS A 22 -0.63 -7.76 4.94
N TRP A 23 -1.77 -7.47 5.56
CA TRP A 23 -2.79 -8.47 5.87
C TRP A 23 -3.43 -9.09 4.61
N THR A 24 -3.55 -8.32 3.54
CA THR A 24 -4.08 -8.80 2.26
C THR A 24 -3.12 -9.81 1.61
N PHE A 25 -1.82 -9.51 1.62
CA PHE A 25 -0.75 -10.31 0.99
C PHE A 25 -0.36 -11.55 1.79
N ARG A 26 -0.65 -11.56 3.10
CA ARG A 26 -0.33 -12.68 3.98
C ARG A 26 -1.14 -13.91 3.59
N GLU A 27 -0.45 -15.03 3.49
CA GLU A 27 -1.04 -16.33 3.17
C GLU A 27 -1.46 -17.11 4.42
N LEU A 28 -2.32 -18.10 4.22
CA LEU A 28 -2.75 -18.99 5.29
C LEU A 28 -1.57 -19.85 5.75
N ASN A 29 -1.44 -20.04 7.07
CA ASN A 29 -0.34 -20.78 7.69
C ASN A 29 1.08 -20.22 7.40
N GLU A 30 1.19 -18.96 6.95
CA GLU A 30 2.47 -18.31 6.71
C GLU A 30 3.06 -17.72 8.00
N LEU A 31 4.28 -18.15 8.34
CA LEU A 31 5.01 -17.65 9.50
C LEU A 31 5.51 -16.20 9.25
N PRO A 32 5.59 -15.35 10.29
CA PRO A 32 5.93 -13.94 10.13
C PRO A 32 7.26 -13.68 9.40
N HIS A 33 8.30 -14.46 9.70
CA HIS A 33 9.62 -14.26 9.09
C HIS A 33 9.66 -14.70 7.61
N HIS A 34 8.87 -15.70 7.20
CA HIS A 34 8.71 -16.07 5.79
C HIS A 34 8.01 -14.94 5.02
N PHE A 35 6.92 -14.42 5.59
CA PHE A 35 6.21 -13.29 5.04
C PHE A 35 7.09 -12.05 4.88
N GLU A 36 7.85 -11.69 5.92
CA GLU A 36 8.77 -10.55 5.88
C GLU A 36 9.87 -10.71 4.83
N ARG A 37 10.47 -11.90 4.74
CA ARG A 37 11.50 -12.20 3.74
C ARG A 37 10.95 -12.05 2.32
N ARG A 38 9.78 -12.63 2.04
CA ARG A 38 9.10 -12.52 0.74
C ARG A 38 8.74 -11.06 0.42
N LEU A 39 8.12 -10.38 1.38
CA LEU A 39 7.71 -8.99 1.21
C LEU A 39 8.90 -8.04 1.03
N SER A 40 10.04 -8.28 1.67
CA SER A 40 11.26 -7.45 1.54
C SER A 40 11.74 -7.34 0.08
N SER A 41 11.58 -8.40 -0.71
CA SER A 41 11.96 -8.41 -2.12
C SER A 41 11.00 -7.60 -3.00
N SER A 42 9.75 -7.42 -2.55
CA SER A 42 8.73 -6.67 -3.29
C SER A 42 8.97 -5.16 -3.32
N TYR A 43 9.68 -4.58 -2.34
CA TYR A 43 9.82 -3.12 -2.21
C TYR A 43 10.53 -2.51 -3.43
N LYS A 44 11.64 -3.12 -3.86
CA LYS A 44 12.39 -2.64 -5.04
C LYS A 44 11.54 -2.75 -6.31
N ALA A 45 10.80 -3.84 -6.47
CA ALA A 45 9.90 -4.03 -7.61
C ALA A 45 8.75 -3.01 -7.59
N ALA A 46 8.18 -2.73 -6.42
CA ALA A 46 7.07 -1.80 -6.25
C ALA A 46 7.49 -0.34 -6.50
N GLU A 47 8.67 0.05 -6.03
CA GLU A 47 9.27 1.34 -6.36
C GLU A 47 9.54 1.47 -7.87
N GLY A 48 10.05 0.41 -8.50
CA GLY A 48 10.25 0.34 -9.95
C GLY A 48 8.96 0.56 -10.73
N TYR A 49 7.88 -0.14 -10.39
CA TYR A 49 6.57 0.04 -11.02
C TYR A 49 6.07 1.49 -10.94
N LEU A 50 6.14 2.10 -9.75
CA LEU A 50 5.66 3.48 -9.57
C LEU A 50 6.55 4.51 -10.26
N PHE A 51 7.83 4.23 -10.39
CA PHE A 51 8.78 5.10 -11.08
C PHE A 51 8.45 5.25 -12.57
N LEU A 52 7.89 4.21 -13.20
CA LEU A 52 7.50 4.22 -14.62
C LEU A 52 6.37 5.22 -14.94
N PHE A 53 5.53 5.57 -13.95
CA PHE A 53 4.48 6.59 -14.12
C PHE A 53 5.03 8.02 -14.11
N GLY A 54 6.32 8.18 -13.79
CA GLY A 54 6.96 9.48 -13.68
C GLY A 54 6.49 10.29 -12.48
N GLN A 55 7.05 11.50 -12.37
CA GLN A 55 6.64 12.48 -11.37
C GLN A 55 5.35 13.17 -11.79
N ASN A 56 4.55 13.56 -10.80
CA ASN A 56 3.35 14.36 -11.03
C ASN A 56 3.73 15.69 -11.71
N GLU A 57 3.08 16.02 -12.82
CA GLU A 57 3.35 17.22 -13.62
C GLU A 57 3.27 18.50 -12.79
N VAL A 58 2.39 18.56 -11.80
CA VAL A 58 2.25 19.70 -10.89
C VAL A 58 3.51 19.91 -10.04
N VAL A 59 4.11 18.82 -9.56
CA VAL A 59 5.36 18.87 -8.77
C VAL A 59 6.51 19.36 -9.64
N VAL A 60 6.58 18.86 -10.87
CA VAL A 60 7.60 19.30 -11.84
C VAL A 60 7.43 20.77 -12.20
N ALA A 61 6.19 21.23 -12.43
CA ALA A 61 5.90 22.63 -12.71
C ALA A 61 6.32 23.55 -11.56
N LEU A 62 5.97 23.19 -10.31
CA LEU A 62 6.42 23.91 -9.11
C LEU A 62 7.94 23.92 -9.00
N GLY A 63 8.59 22.78 -9.23
CA GLY A 63 10.05 22.68 -9.24
C GLY A 63 10.69 23.63 -10.25
N ARG A 64 10.17 23.70 -11.49
CA ARG A 64 10.64 24.63 -12.53
C ARG A 64 10.52 26.09 -12.08
N ILE A 65 9.41 26.46 -11.45
CA ILE A 65 9.19 27.83 -10.94
C ILE A 65 10.21 28.16 -9.83
N LEU A 66 10.41 27.27 -8.87
CA LEU A 66 11.38 27.47 -7.78
C LEU A 66 12.82 27.58 -8.29
N VAL A 67 13.19 26.73 -9.26
CA VAL A 67 14.51 26.79 -9.92
C VAL A 67 14.68 28.08 -10.70
N PHE A 68 13.65 28.56 -11.38
CA PHE A 68 13.69 29.81 -12.12
C PHE A 68 13.84 31.03 -11.19
N ILE A 69 13.03 31.11 -10.12
CA ILE A 69 13.09 32.20 -9.14
C ILE A 69 14.41 32.15 -8.37
N GLY A 70 14.77 30.99 -7.84
CA GLY A 70 16.02 30.80 -7.10
C GLY A 70 17.25 31.02 -7.97
N GLY A 71 17.22 30.57 -9.23
CA GLY A 71 18.30 30.74 -10.18
C GLY A 71 18.48 32.19 -10.63
N SER A 72 17.40 32.91 -10.93
CA SER A 72 17.47 34.32 -11.35
C SER A 72 17.95 35.25 -10.23
N LEU A 73 17.39 35.11 -9.02
CA LEU A 73 17.86 35.85 -7.84
C LEU A 73 19.29 35.47 -7.46
N GLY A 74 19.61 34.17 -7.52
CA GLY A 74 20.95 33.67 -7.24
C GLY A 74 21.99 34.19 -8.22
N ALA A 75 21.67 34.26 -9.51
CA ALA A 75 22.54 34.81 -10.53
C ALA A 75 22.80 36.31 -10.33
N LEU A 76 21.77 37.07 -9.94
CA LEU A 76 21.92 38.50 -9.62
C LEU A 76 22.83 38.70 -8.40
N LEU A 77 22.60 37.94 -7.33
CA LEU A 77 23.44 37.98 -6.13
C LEU A 77 24.88 37.57 -6.44
N PHE A 78 25.06 36.56 -7.28
CA PHE A 78 26.39 36.12 -7.75
C PHE A 78 27.08 37.20 -8.58
N ALA A 79 26.36 37.93 -9.43
CA ALA A 79 26.90 39.05 -10.19
C ALA A 79 27.37 40.18 -9.26
N PHE A 80 26.59 40.53 -8.22
CA PHE A 80 27.02 41.50 -7.22
C PHE A 80 28.24 41.03 -6.43
N ALA A 81 28.29 39.74 -6.08
CA ALA A 81 29.46 39.12 -5.45
C ALA A 81 30.72 39.26 -6.31
N ALA A 82 30.59 39.06 -7.62
CA ALA A 82 31.70 39.12 -8.57
C ALA A 82 32.21 40.56 -8.79
N MET A 83 31.33 41.57 -8.68
CA MET A 83 31.74 42.97 -8.78
C MET A 83 32.49 43.45 -7.54
N ASN A 84 31.95 43.16 -6.35
CA ASN A 84 32.58 43.52 -5.09
C ASN A 84 31.98 42.67 -3.95
N ASP A 85 32.82 41.88 -3.29
CA ASP A 85 32.47 41.00 -2.18
C ASP A 85 31.95 41.78 -0.96
N ALA A 86 32.38 43.03 -0.77
CA ALA A 86 31.91 43.91 0.29
C ALA A 86 30.39 44.19 0.21
N ILE A 87 29.79 44.13 -1.00
CA ILE A 87 28.35 44.35 -1.19
C ILE A 87 27.54 43.27 -0.50
N LEU A 88 27.98 42.01 -0.53
CA LEU A 88 27.27 40.90 0.09
C LEU A 88 27.25 40.97 1.62
N LEU A 89 28.31 41.52 2.20
CA LEU A 89 28.56 41.56 3.65
C LEU A 89 28.02 42.83 4.31
N HIS A 90 28.13 43.98 3.63
CA HIS A 90 27.80 45.28 4.23
C HIS A 90 26.42 45.82 3.84
N VAL A 91 25.84 45.38 2.71
CA VAL A 91 24.48 45.80 2.33
C VAL A 91 23.46 44.99 3.15
N LYS A 92 22.66 45.71 3.94
CA LYS A 92 21.58 45.16 4.76
C LYS A 92 20.22 45.49 4.15
N ILE A 93 19.37 44.48 4.08
CA ILE A 93 17.95 44.62 3.74
C ILE A 93 17.16 44.07 4.92
N ALA A 94 16.29 44.90 5.51
CA ALA A 94 15.43 44.54 6.65
C ALA A 94 16.20 43.75 7.73
N ASP A 95 17.31 44.32 8.20
CA ASP A 95 18.20 43.82 9.26
C ASP A 95 19.13 42.65 8.93
N TRP A 96 18.96 41.96 7.79
CA TRP A 96 19.84 40.86 7.38
C TRP A 96 20.82 41.27 6.26
N ASN A 97 22.05 40.76 6.32
CA ASN A 97 23.03 40.94 5.26
C ASN A 97 22.62 40.16 4.01
N LEU A 98 23.04 40.63 2.84
CA LEU A 98 22.72 40.02 1.56
C LEU A 98 23.18 38.55 1.43
N LEU A 99 24.24 38.16 2.16
CA LEU A 99 24.69 36.77 2.28
C LEU A 99 23.63 35.81 2.86
N TRP A 100 22.82 36.28 3.81
CA TRP A 100 21.75 35.47 4.39
C TRP A 100 20.69 35.14 3.33
N TYR A 101 20.32 36.14 2.54
CA TYR A 101 19.39 35.95 1.41
C TYR A 101 19.97 35.03 0.33
N ALA A 102 21.28 35.09 0.07
CA ALA A 102 21.94 34.13 -0.83
C ALA A 102 21.80 32.68 -0.33
N GLY A 103 21.91 32.46 0.98
CA GLY A 103 21.65 31.16 1.61
C GLY A 103 20.21 30.68 1.41
N VAL A 104 19.23 31.55 1.67
CA VAL A 104 17.80 31.24 1.48
C VAL A 104 17.50 30.92 0.00
N VAL A 105 17.99 31.74 -0.92
CA VAL A 105 17.85 31.53 -2.36
C VAL A 105 18.48 30.20 -2.80
N GLY A 106 19.65 29.84 -2.25
CA GLY A 106 20.30 28.56 -2.48
C GLY A 106 19.46 27.37 -2.00
N VAL A 107 18.83 27.49 -0.82
CA VAL A 107 17.90 26.46 -0.31
C VAL A 107 16.69 26.33 -1.23
N VAL A 108 16.07 27.44 -1.65
CA VAL A 108 14.93 27.44 -2.59
C VAL A 108 15.30 26.80 -3.93
N TYR A 109 16.46 27.15 -4.49
CA TYR A 109 16.94 26.57 -5.74
C TYR A 109 17.19 25.07 -5.62
N SER A 110 17.87 24.63 -4.55
CA SER A 110 18.15 23.20 -4.33
C SER A 110 16.89 22.38 -4.10
N ALA A 111 15.91 22.92 -3.36
CA ALA A 111 14.59 22.30 -3.19
C ALA A 111 13.86 22.17 -4.53
N GLY A 112 13.85 23.23 -5.35
CA GLY A 112 13.28 23.18 -6.70
C GLY A 112 13.97 22.15 -7.59
N LYS A 113 15.31 22.04 -7.54
CA LYS A 113 16.08 21.05 -8.30
C LYS A 113 15.73 19.61 -7.89
N ALA A 114 15.48 19.36 -6.61
CA ALA A 114 15.09 18.03 -6.12
C ALA A 114 13.70 17.58 -6.62
N MET A 115 12.84 18.53 -7.01
CA MET A 115 11.51 18.26 -7.56
C MET A 115 11.51 18.02 -9.07
N LEU A 116 12.64 18.22 -9.75
CA LEU A 116 12.78 17.96 -11.18
C LEU A 116 13.20 16.51 -11.42
N PRO A 117 12.73 15.89 -12.51
CA PRO A 117 13.16 14.55 -12.87
C PRO A 117 14.64 14.59 -13.28
N THR A 118 15.45 13.71 -12.69
CA THR A 118 16.85 13.51 -13.09
C THR A 118 16.89 12.98 -14.53
N ALA A 119 17.88 13.39 -15.33
CA ALA A 119 17.99 13.00 -16.73
C ALA A 119 18.09 11.47 -16.96
N GLU A 120 18.47 10.72 -15.91
CA GLU A 120 18.51 9.25 -15.90
C GLU A 120 17.13 8.59 -15.75
N ALA A 121 16.11 9.36 -15.36
CA ALA A 121 14.77 8.88 -15.03
C ALA A 121 13.79 8.87 -16.20
N GLN A 122 14.18 9.32 -17.40
CA GLN A 122 13.29 9.29 -18.57
C GLN A 122 13.24 7.88 -19.17
N PRO A 123 12.05 7.24 -19.20
CA PRO A 123 11.89 5.93 -19.83
C PRO A 123 12.29 5.99 -21.31
N ARG A 124 13.18 5.08 -21.71
CA ARG A 124 13.60 4.93 -23.11
C ARG A 124 12.45 4.31 -23.91
N SER A 125 11.88 5.06 -24.85
CA SER A 125 10.92 4.61 -25.88
C SER A 125 9.48 4.33 -25.41
N SER A 126 8.55 5.20 -25.84
CA SER A 126 7.11 5.15 -25.52
C SER A 126 6.37 3.92 -26.05
N ARG A 127 6.93 3.14 -26.98
CA ARG A 127 6.23 2.00 -27.61
C ARG A 127 6.23 0.74 -26.73
N ASN A 128 7.22 0.60 -25.84
CA ASN A 128 7.35 -0.54 -24.93
C ASN A 128 6.92 -0.22 -23.50
N LEU A 129 6.63 1.05 -23.19
CA LEU A 129 6.36 1.50 -21.83
C LEU A 129 5.11 0.84 -21.21
N PHE A 130 4.03 0.68 -21.99
CA PHE A 130 2.82 0.03 -21.47
C PHE A 130 3.07 -1.43 -21.08
N ALA A 131 3.79 -2.17 -21.93
CA ALA A 131 4.17 -3.55 -21.64
C ALA A 131 5.13 -3.62 -20.45
N GLU A 132 6.11 -2.70 -20.36
CA GLU A 132 7.04 -2.62 -19.24
C GLU A 132 6.33 -2.33 -17.91
N ILE A 133 5.30 -1.47 -17.91
CA ILE A 133 4.48 -1.20 -16.72
C ILE A 133 3.69 -2.44 -16.29
N ASP A 134 3.09 -3.16 -17.24
CA ASP A 134 2.37 -4.40 -16.98
C ASP A 134 3.31 -5.48 -16.43
N ASP A 135 4.50 -5.64 -17.02
CA ASP A 135 5.54 -6.56 -16.56
C ASP A 135 6.06 -6.19 -15.17
N ALA A 136 6.26 -4.89 -14.90
CA ALA A 136 6.66 -4.41 -13.59
C ALA A 136 5.60 -4.71 -12.52
N LEU A 137 4.31 -4.52 -12.83
CA LEU A 137 3.23 -4.87 -11.92
C LEU A 137 3.15 -6.38 -11.69
N ALA A 138 3.28 -7.18 -12.76
CA ALA A 138 3.34 -8.64 -12.67
C ALA A 138 4.53 -9.10 -11.81
N ASN A 139 5.69 -8.44 -11.93
CA ASN A 139 6.86 -8.71 -11.10
C ASN A 139 6.57 -8.43 -9.61
N VAL A 140 5.88 -7.33 -9.27
CA VAL A 140 5.45 -7.07 -7.89
C VAL A 140 4.49 -8.16 -7.38
N ALA A 141 3.59 -8.62 -8.24
CA ALA A 141 2.67 -9.71 -7.92
C ALA A 141 3.39 -11.04 -7.62
N THR A 142 4.56 -11.30 -8.22
CA THR A 142 5.32 -12.53 -7.92
C THR A 142 5.79 -12.58 -6.47
N TYR A 143 6.07 -11.43 -5.83
CA TYR A 143 6.46 -11.38 -4.43
C TYR A 143 5.25 -11.21 -3.50
N THR A 144 4.28 -10.38 -3.86
CA THR A 144 3.13 -10.08 -2.99
C THR A 144 2.04 -11.15 -3.03
N HIS A 145 2.03 -11.99 -4.08
CA HIS A 145 0.98 -12.97 -4.40
C HIS A 145 -0.42 -12.36 -4.55
N HIS A 146 -0.50 -11.03 -4.67
CA HIS A 146 -1.73 -10.28 -4.83
C HIS A 146 -1.79 -9.68 -6.22
N TYR A 147 -2.61 -10.28 -7.08
CA TYR A 147 -2.86 -9.81 -8.44
C TYR A 147 -4.32 -10.03 -8.80
N PRO A 148 -5.21 -9.10 -8.41
CA PRO A 148 -6.63 -9.21 -8.72
C PRO A 148 -6.84 -9.13 -10.23
N ASP A 149 -7.88 -9.80 -10.73
CA ASP A 149 -8.17 -9.84 -12.17
C ASP A 149 -8.40 -8.47 -12.78
N THR A 150 -8.80 -7.49 -11.95
CA THR A 150 -8.93 -6.10 -12.37
C THR A 150 -7.62 -5.48 -12.85
N TRP A 151 -6.47 -5.95 -12.36
CA TRP A 151 -5.15 -5.38 -12.68
C TRP A 151 -4.48 -6.06 -13.88
N ARG A 152 -4.91 -7.26 -14.26
CA ARG A 152 -4.32 -8.05 -15.34
C ARG A 152 -4.41 -7.30 -16.68
N GLY A 153 -3.26 -7.02 -17.30
CA GLY A 153 -3.16 -6.28 -18.57
C GLY A 153 -3.64 -4.82 -18.51
N ARG A 154 -3.80 -4.28 -17.28
CA ARG A 154 -4.22 -2.91 -17.01
C ARG A 154 -3.33 -2.27 -15.96
N GLY A 155 -2.04 -2.58 -16.00
CA GLY A 155 -1.04 -2.03 -15.09
C GLY A 155 -0.87 -0.53 -15.29
N TRP A 156 -0.98 -0.03 -16.51
CA TRP A 156 -0.91 1.38 -16.88
C TRP A 156 -2.17 2.20 -16.54
N ASP A 157 -3.29 1.55 -16.21
CA ASP A 157 -4.55 2.25 -15.95
C ASP A 157 -4.48 3.06 -14.64
N GLN A 158 -5.09 4.24 -14.65
CA GLN A 158 -5.10 5.15 -13.51
C GLN A 158 -5.85 4.56 -12.31
N SER A 159 -6.83 3.69 -12.54
CA SER A 159 -7.56 3.00 -11.47
C SER A 159 -6.64 2.02 -10.73
N THR A 160 -5.84 1.24 -11.47
CA THR A 160 -4.83 0.33 -10.93
C THR A 160 -3.74 1.09 -10.19
N TYR A 161 -3.21 2.16 -10.79
CA TYR A 161 -2.21 3.02 -10.14
C TYR A 161 -2.71 3.58 -8.81
N LYS A 162 -3.95 4.08 -8.76
CA LYS A 162 -4.56 4.60 -7.52
C LYS A 162 -4.72 3.49 -6.49
N ALA A 163 -5.29 2.34 -6.86
CA ALA A 163 -5.47 1.21 -5.95
C ALA A 163 -4.12 0.72 -5.39
N PHE A 164 -3.12 0.56 -6.25
CA PHE A 164 -1.75 0.20 -5.85
C PHE A 164 -1.13 1.24 -4.91
N SER A 165 -1.24 2.52 -5.24
CA SER A 165 -0.69 3.63 -4.44
C SER A 165 -1.34 3.73 -3.05
N THR A 166 -2.59 3.29 -2.90
CA THR A 166 -3.21 3.22 -1.56
C THR A 166 -2.62 2.10 -0.70
N MET A 167 -2.09 1.04 -1.32
CA MET A 167 -1.41 -0.05 -0.63
C MET A 167 0.06 0.28 -0.33
N PHE A 168 0.75 0.98 -1.24
CA PHE A 168 2.17 1.34 -1.11
C PHE A 168 2.36 2.85 -0.97
N LYS A 169 2.36 3.31 0.30
CA LYS A 169 2.30 4.72 0.68
C LYS A 169 3.66 5.22 1.19
N TYR A 170 3.87 6.53 1.18
CA TYR A 170 5.02 7.11 1.86
C TYR A 170 4.96 6.85 3.37
N LYS A 171 6.13 6.60 3.99
CA LYS A 171 6.22 6.37 5.44
C LYS A 171 5.61 7.51 6.26
N ALA A 172 5.78 8.75 5.82
CA ALA A 172 5.14 9.92 6.44
C ALA A 172 3.60 9.83 6.44
N GLN A 173 3.00 9.34 5.35
CA GLN A 173 1.55 9.16 5.26
C GLN A 173 1.06 8.05 6.20
N LEU A 174 1.82 6.95 6.32
CA LEU A 174 1.52 5.89 7.28
C LEU A 174 1.57 6.42 8.71
N PHE A 175 2.61 7.17 9.06
CA PHE A 175 2.75 7.78 10.39
C PHE A 175 1.60 8.74 10.73
N MET A 176 1.16 9.57 9.77
CA MET A 176 -0.02 10.43 9.99
C MET A 176 -1.29 9.62 10.25
N MET A 177 -1.48 8.49 9.56
CA MET A 177 -2.60 7.59 9.82
C MET A 177 -2.51 6.91 11.18
N GLU A 178 -1.30 6.55 11.63
CA GLU A 178 -1.08 6.00 12.98
C GLU A 178 -1.45 7.02 14.07
N VAL A 179 -1.06 8.29 13.91
CA VAL A 179 -1.45 9.35 14.84
C VAL A 179 -2.97 9.56 14.83
N ALA A 180 -3.59 9.58 13.65
CA ALA A 180 -5.04 9.68 13.54
C ALA A 180 -5.75 8.47 14.17
N SER A 181 -5.17 7.27 14.09
CA SER A 181 -5.76 6.05 14.64
C SER A 181 -5.99 6.11 16.16
N VAL A 182 -5.21 6.90 16.90
CA VAL A 182 -5.42 7.10 18.35
C VAL A 182 -6.82 7.64 18.64
N PHE A 183 -7.34 8.50 17.77
CA PHE A 183 -8.68 9.08 17.90
C PHE A 183 -9.74 8.27 17.16
N LEU A 184 -9.43 7.72 15.97
CA LEU A 184 -10.40 6.96 15.18
C LEU A 184 -10.67 5.56 15.74
N ALA A 185 -9.67 4.88 16.32
CA ALA A 185 -9.82 3.52 16.83
C ALA A 185 -10.94 3.39 17.88
N PRO A 186 -11.02 4.21 18.94
CA PRO A 186 -12.12 4.09 19.90
C PRO A 186 -13.49 4.33 19.26
N TYR A 187 -13.61 5.27 18.32
CA TYR A 187 -14.85 5.49 17.58
C TYR A 187 -15.25 4.28 16.73
N ILE A 188 -14.29 3.69 16.00
CA ILE A 188 -14.53 2.49 15.19
C ILE A 188 -14.94 1.32 16.08
N LEU A 189 -14.26 1.11 17.22
CA LEU A 189 -14.56 0.01 18.15
C LEU A 189 -15.96 0.15 18.79
N CYS A 190 -16.31 1.35 19.27
CA CYS A 190 -17.57 1.55 19.99
C CYS A 190 -18.80 1.65 19.07
N VAL A 191 -18.63 2.16 17.83
CA VAL A 191 -19.78 2.44 16.94
C VAL A 191 -19.82 1.47 15.78
N SER A 192 -18.75 1.37 14.99
CA SER A 192 -18.74 0.60 13.75
C SER A 192 -18.65 -0.91 14.02
N LEU A 193 -17.67 -1.32 14.82
CA LEU A 193 -17.43 -2.73 15.13
C LEU A 193 -18.58 -3.33 15.94
N ALA A 194 -19.14 -2.57 16.89
CA ALA A 194 -20.31 -2.99 17.66
C ALA A 194 -21.53 -3.30 16.78
N ARG A 195 -21.76 -2.51 15.71
CA ARG A 195 -22.84 -2.77 14.74
C ARG A 195 -22.58 -3.98 13.84
N CYS A 196 -21.33 -4.38 13.69
CA CYS A 196 -20.90 -5.53 12.89
C CYS A 196 -20.65 -6.79 13.73
N ALA A 197 -20.98 -6.77 15.02
CA ALA A 197 -20.67 -7.88 15.93
C ALA A 197 -21.39 -9.18 15.51
N ASP A 198 -22.68 -9.13 15.17
CA ASP A 198 -23.44 -10.33 14.80
C ASP A 198 -22.88 -11.01 13.55
N PRO A 199 -22.66 -10.32 12.41
CA PRO A 199 -22.04 -10.94 11.23
C PRO A 199 -20.64 -11.51 11.50
N ILE A 200 -19.86 -10.91 12.40
CA ILE A 200 -18.52 -11.41 12.77
C ILE A 200 -18.65 -12.72 13.55
N CYS A 201 -19.54 -12.77 14.54
CA CYS A 201 -19.80 -13.98 15.32
C CYS A 201 -20.30 -15.12 14.41
N GLU A 202 -21.21 -14.81 13.50
CA GLU A 202 -21.71 -15.77 12.51
C GLU A 202 -20.61 -16.29 11.59
N PHE A 203 -19.73 -15.40 11.11
CA PHE A 203 -18.58 -15.81 10.31
C PHE A 203 -17.64 -16.73 11.08
N VAL A 204 -17.32 -16.41 12.33
CA VAL A 204 -16.44 -17.25 13.17
C VAL A 204 -17.05 -18.63 13.39
N LEU A 205 -18.34 -18.70 13.72
CA LEU A 205 -19.04 -19.97 13.92
C LEU A 205 -19.12 -20.79 12.62
N ALA A 206 -19.44 -20.16 11.49
CA ALA A 206 -19.56 -20.83 10.19
C ALA A 206 -18.22 -21.35 9.64
N THR A 207 -17.11 -20.68 9.96
CA THR A 207 -15.78 -21.00 9.42
C THR A 207 -14.92 -21.85 10.35
N LYS A 208 -15.32 -22.04 11.60
CA LYS A 208 -14.62 -22.91 12.55
C LYS A 208 -14.55 -24.36 12.06
N ALA A 209 -13.38 -24.97 12.24
CA ALA A 209 -13.15 -26.40 11.99
C ALA A 209 -12.35 -27.00 13.14
N ASP A 210 -12.73 -28.20 13.59
CA ASP A 210 -11.98 -28.94 14.59
C ASP A 210 -10.97 -29.87 13.91
N VAL A 211 -9.71 -29.77 14.31
CA VAL A 211 -8.60 -30.56 13.76
C VAL A 211 -7.97 -31.39 14.88
N PRO A 212 -7.93 -32.73 14.76
CA PRO A 212 -7.34 -33.60 15.78
C PRO A 212 -5.91 -33.18 16.13
N GLY A 213 -5.67 -32.87 17.40
CA GLY A 213 -4.35 -32.45 17.93
C GLY A 213 -4.06 -30.95 17.86
N ALA A 214 -4.76 -30.17 17.02
CA ALA A 214 -4.62 -28.72 16.94
C ALA A 214 -5.79 -27.96 17.59
N GLY A 215 -6.94 -28.62 17.74
CA GLY A 215 -8.17 -28.05 18.28
C GLY A 215 -8.93 -27.23 17.24
N GLU A 216 -9.61 -26.18 17.70
CA GLU A 216 -10.45 -25.34 16.86
C GLU A 216 -9.62 -24.32 16.07
N VAL A 217 -9.66 -24.44 14.75
CA VAL A 217 -8.94 -23.57 13.82
C VAL A 217 -9.87 -22.91 12.83
N CYS A 218 -9.35 -21.89 12.14
CA CYS A 218 -10.02 -21.33 10.98
C CYS A 218 -10.04 -22.35 9.84
N GLY A 219 -11.24 -22.75 9.39
CA GLY A 219 -11.43 -23.78 8.37
C GLY A 219 -10.76 -23.48 7.04
N TYR A 220 -10.54 -22.20 6.70
CA TYR A 220 -9.75 -21.86 5.52
C TYR A 220 -8.31 -22.39 5.59
N ALA A 221 -7.72 -22.39 6.79
CA ALA A 221 -6.35 -22.83 7.02
C ALA A 221 -6.17 -24.36 6.97
N THR A 222 -7.26 -25.13 6.91
CA THR A 222 -7.19 -26.60 6.74
C THR A 222 -7.08 -27.01 5.27
N PHE A 223 -7.14 -26.06 4.33
CA PHE A 223 -7.08 -26.31 2.88
C PHE A 223 -8.14 -27.32 2.39
N ASP A 224 -9.35 -27.28 2.96
CA ASP A 224 -10.49 -28.07 2.52
C ASP A 224 -11.17 -27.39 1.31
N PHE A 225 -10.69 -27.74 0.10
CA PHE A 225 -11.15 -27.18 -1.16
C PHE A 225 -12.61 -27.52 -1.48
N ASP A 226 -13.17 -28.61 -0.95
CA ASP A 226 -14.57 -28.96 -1.20
C ASP A 226 -15.52 -28.01 -0.46
N ARG A 227 -15.09 -27.50 0.70
CA ARG A 227 -15.94 -26.67 1.57
C ARG A 227 -15.72 -25.17 1.41
N TYR A 228 -14.52 -24.74 1.06
CA TYR A 228 -14.12 -23.34 1.17
C TYR A 228 -13.47 -22.73 -0.08
N SER A 229 -13.33 -23.49 -1.18
CA SER A 229 -12.75 -23.00 -2.44
C SER A 229 -13.54 -21.84 -3.05
N ASP A 230 -12.85 -21.07 -3.90
CA ASP A 230 -13.46 -20.03 -4.72
C ASP A 230 -14.11 -20.66 -5.97
N GLU A 231 -15.43 -20.55 -6.11
CA GLU A 231 -16.17 -21.08 -7.27
C GLU A 231 -15.65 -20.54 -8.60
N MET A 232 -15.16 -19.29 -8.59
CA MET A 232 -14.67 -18.62 -9.79
C MET A 232 -13.28 -19.08 -10.21
N TRP A 233 -12.53 -19.76 -9.32
CA TRP A 233 -11.16 -20.18 -9.57
C TRP A 233 -11.05 -21.57 -10.19
N GLU A 234 -11.94 -22.50 -9.85
CA GLU A 234 -11.89 -23.88 -10.34
C GLU A 234 -12.56 -24.11 -11.72
N GLY A 235 -13.19 -23.09 -12.32
CA GLY A 235 -13.95 -23.29 -13.56
C GLY A 235 -15.12 -24.28 -13.42
N ARG A 236 -15.48 -24.67 -12.18
CA ARG A 236 -16.57 -25.58 -11.88
C ARG A 236 -17.83 -24.77 -11.52
N THR A 237 -18.74 -24.66 -12.48
CA THR A 237 -20.15 -24.38 -12.21
C THR A 237 -20.77 -25.61 -11.54
N LEU A 238 -20.54 -25.82 -10.24
CA LEU A 238 -21.38 -26.74 -9.48
C LEU A 238 -22.65 -26.00 -9.06
N GLY A 239 -23.78 -26.58 -9.45
CA GLY A 239 -25.10 -26.00 -9.37
C GLY A 239 -25.40 -25.35 -8.02
N THR A 240 -26.02 -24.17 -8.14
CA THR A 240 -26.72 -23.39 -7.13
C THR A 240 -27.36 -24.30 -6.08
N LYS A 241 -26.69 -24.49 -4.94
CA LYS A 241 -27.40 -24.87 -3.72
C LYS A 241 -27.99 -23.59 -3.16
N GLU A 242 -29.31 -23.58 -3.03
CA GLU A 242 -30.08 -22.46 -2.51
C GLU A 242 -29.39 -21.86 -1.29
N ALA A 243 -29.05 -20.57 -1.38
CA ALA A 243 -28.62 -19.82 -0.22
C ALA A 243 -29.80 -19.82 0.76
N MET A 244 -29.70 -20.56 1.86
CA MET A 244 -30.69 -20.45 2.94
C MET A 244 -30.76 -18.98 3.34
N CYS A 245 -31.92 -18.37 3.12
CA CYS A 245 -32.21 -17.01 3.51
C CYS A 245 -32.48 -16.98 5.02
N GLY A 246 -31.57 -16.37 5.79
CA GLY A 246 -31.68 -16.24 7.24
C GLY A 246 -30.31 -16.04 7.90
N THR A 247 -30.34 -15.61 9.15
CA THR A 247 -29.16 -15.42 10.00
C THR A 247 -28.77 -16.75 10.65
N LEU A 248 -27.48 -17.09 10.80
CA LEU A 248 -27.07 -18.36 11.44
C LEU A 248 -27.67 -18.50 12.84
N THR A 249 -27.82 -17.37 13.54
CA THR A 249 -28.50 -17.25 14.83
C THR A 249 -29.96 -17.74 14.80
N GLU A 250 -30.71 -17.45 13.74
CA GLU A 250 -32.09 -17.93 13.59
C GLU A 250 -32.14 -19.46 13.34
N SER A 251 -31.17 -19.98 12.58
CA SER A 251 -31.03 -21.42 12.39
C SER A 251 -30.73 -22.13 13.72
N ILE A 252 -29.82 -21.58 14.54
CA ILE A 252 -29.49 -22.12 15.88
C ILE A 252 -30.72 -22.11 16.80
N LEU A 253 -31.50 -21.03 16.80
CA LEU A 253 -32.72 -20.93 17.59
C LEU A 253 -33.80 -21.93 17.14
N ARG A 254 -33.84 -22.29 15.85
CA ARG A 254 -34.79 -23.29 15.31
C ARG A 254 -34.40 -24.73 15.62
N THR A 255 -33.14 -25.12 15.45
CA THR A 255 -32.68 -26.49 15.71
C THR A 255 -32.37 -26.74 17.19
N GLY A 256 -32.11 -25.70 18.00
CA GLY A 256 -31.71 -25.83 19.40
C GLY A 256 -30.31 -26.45 19.59
N ASN A 257 -29.60 -26.75 18.50
CA ASN A 257 -28.28 -27.33 18.50
C ASN A 257 -27.36 -26.56 17.53
N VAL A 258 -26.30 -25.97 18.09
CA VAL A 258 -25.33 -25.13 17.37
C VAL A 258 -24.60 -25.94 16.29
N GLU A 259 -24.22 -27.19 16.59
CA GLU A 259 -23.47 -28.02 15.63
C GLU A 259 -24.31 -28.38 14.41
N GLU A 260 -25.59 -28.69 14.64
CA GLU A 260 -26.52 -29.07 13.58
C GLU A 260 -26.88 -27.89 12.68
N ALA A 261 -27.15 -26.72 13.28
CA ALA A 261 -27.37 -25.47 12.54
C ALA A 261 -26.15 -25.08 11.69
N THR A 262 -24.95 -25.17 12.25
CA THR A 262 -23.70 -24.79 11.56
C THR A 262 -23.36 -25.74 10.42
N ARG A 263 -23.72 -27.03 10.53
CA ARG A 263 -23.56 -28.00 9.43
C ARG A 263 -24.47 -27.71 8.23
N GLN A 264 -25.66 -27.16 8.49
CA GLN A 264 -26.66 -26.87 7.46
C GLN A 264 -26.47 -25.48 6.83
N PHE A 265 -25.80 -24.55 7.52
CA PHE A 265 -25.62 -23.18 7.06
C PHE A 265 -24.56 -23.08 5.93
N PRO A 266 -24.80 -22.26 4.88
CA PRO A 266 -23.83 -22.07 3.80
C PRO A 266 -22.56 -21.40 4.34
N LYS A 267 -21.41 -22.01 4.07
CA LYS A 267 -20.12 -21.49 4.50
C LYS A 267 -19.64 -20.39 3.57
N PRO A 268 -19.10 -19.27 4.09
CA PRO A 268 -18.53 -18.23 3.25
C PRO A 268 -17.32 -18.79 2.51
N LYS A 269 -17.24 -18.53 1.20
CA LYS A 269 -16.17 -19.03 0.33
C LYS A 269 -15.00 -18.06 0.30
N MET A 270 -13.80 -18.60 0.11
CA MET A 270 -12.60 -17.78 -0.07
C MET A 270 -12.67 -17.04 -1.41
N ARG A 271 -12.07 -15.85 -1.50
CA ARG A 271 -12.05 -15.03 -2.72
C ARG A 271 -10.63 -14.93 -3.29
N HIS A 272 -10.55 -14.67 -4.59
CA HIS A 272 -9.31 -14.38 -5.33
C HIS A 272 -8.29 -15.52 -5.34
N GLY A 273 -8.78 -16.76 -5.24
CA GLY A 273 -7.93 -17.96 -5.20
C GLY A 273 -6.94 -17.97 -4.04
N LYS A 274 -7.25 -17.30 -2.91
CA LYS A 274 -6.30 -17.11 -1.81
C LYS A 274 -5.96 -18.43 -1.12
N MET A 275 -6.90 -19.37 -1.05
CA MET A 275 -6.66 -20.68 -0.45
C MET A 275 -5.68 -21.50 -1.29
N GLU A 276 -5.89 -21.51 -2.60
CA GLU A 276 -5.10 -22.23 -3.60
C GLU A 276 -3.66 -21.70 -3.62
N LYS A 277 -3.49 -20.38 -3.67
CA LYS A 277 -2.17 -19.73 -3.59
C LYS A 277 -1.44 -20.08 -2.29
N SER A 278 -2.15 -19.98 -1.16
CA SER A 278 -1.59 -20.31 0.15
C SER A 278 -1.21 -21.79 0.25
N PHE A 279 -1.98 -22.70 -0.34
CA PHE A 279 -1.67 -24.13 -0.37
C PHE A 279 -0.40 -24.42 -1.17
N PHE A 280 -0.23 -23.79 -2.34
CA PHE A 280 0.97 -23.94 -3.15
C PHE A 280 2.22 -23.38 -2.46
N SER A 281 2.11 -22.28 -1.70
CA SER A 281 3.25 -21.76 -0.93
C SER A 281 3.55 -22.54 0.34
N PHE A 282 2.56 -23.28 0.88
CA PHE A 282 2.73 -24.08 2.10
C PHE A 282 3.39 -25.44 1.81
N LYS A 283 3.16 -26.00 0.63
CA LYS A 283 3.72 -27.29 0.18
C LYS A 283 5.22 -27.22 -0.10
#